data_AF-A0A355DW87-F1
#
_entry.id   AF-A0A355DW87-F1
#
_cell.length_a   1.000
_cell.length_b   1.000
_cell.length_c   1.000
_cell.angle_alpha   90.00
_cell.angle_beta   90.00
_cell.angle_gamma   90.00
#
_symmetry.space_group_name_H-M   'P 1'
#
loop_
_entity.id
_entity.type
_entity.pdbx_description
1 polymer ?
#
loop_
_entity_poly.entity_id
_entity_poly.type
_entity_poly.pdbx_seq_one_letter_code
_entity_poly.pdbx_strand_id
1 'polypeptide(L)'
;MSSHQKIDVLKLILDAKQQPFGNEERQKTLEKVVDEMLRSRKICRPLKGQSLSGVCLEIYQEAKKQLLHTIDGDINSYNPRRESVRQWINEQLDSIFKQVLNDTRLKTLALEAQTHLPRTQQRQYLLTELVNSIQLSGKLFYPPPDKMPRDIYQLIYDDAVNRTLLYVFQKIDLYDPTRGNGKFMTWVNFRLDKIFKEIKLLNQLPKETTINEQTLDSLGQPEPSTSVFEILREFIENDPEGLFKNEAIRTHPTANFQAIFLAKRVNGQSWHEISENLGVPMTTLSSFYWRCIQRFAPKIRQYVQECA
;
A
#
# COMPACT_ATOMS: atom_id res chain seq x y z
N MET A 1 3.72 33.27 -19.07
CA MET A 1 2.56 33.65 -18.24
C MET A 1 1.62 32.45 -18.14
N SER A 2 1.52 31.81 -16.97
CA SER A 2 0.38 30.95 -16.64
C SER A 2 0.22 30.92 -15.13
N SER A 3 -0.51 31.93 -14.64
CA SER A 3 -1.03 31.97 -13.28
C SER A 3 -1.91 30.74 -13.08
N HIS A 4 -1.39 29.73 -12.40
CA HIS A 4 -2.20 28.64 -11.87
C HIS A 4 -3.07 29.20 -10.74
N GLN A 5 -4.16 29.87 -11.11
CA GLN A 5 -5.23 30.18 -10.18
C GLN A 5 -5.73 28.83 -9.66
N LYS A 6 -5.52 28.59 -8.37
CA LYS A 6 -5.99 27.37 -7.70
C LYS A 6 -7.51 27.37 -7.81
N ILE A 7 -8.04 26.57 -8.73
CA ILE A 7 -9.48 26.48 -8.98
C ILE A 7 -10.13 25.96 -7.70
N ASP A 8 -11.06 26.75 -7.16
CA ASP A 8 -11.80 26.37 -5.97
C ASP A 8 -12.93 25.41 -6.37
N VAL A 9 -12.72 24.12 -6.11
CA VAL A 9 -13.69 23.07 -6.42
C VAL A 9 -15.01 23.28 -5.68
N LEU A 10 -14.98 23.88 -4.47
CA LEU A 10 -16.21 24.23 -3.75
C LEU A 10 -17.03 25.23 -4.55
N LYS A 11 -16.38 26.26 -5.09
CA LYS A 11 -17.04 27.29 -5.88
C LYS A 11 -17.66 26.68 -7.14
N LEU A 12 -16.92 25.85 -7.87
CA LEU A 12 -17.46 25.15 -9.04
C LEU A 12 -18.67 24.27 -8.71
N ILE A 13 -18.64 23.59 -7.56
CA ILE A 13 -19.75 22.79 -7.08
C ILE A 13 -20.98 23.68 -6.82
N LEU A 14 -20.80 24.79 -6.10
CA LEU A 14 -21.90 25.72 -5.80
C LEU A 14 -22.47 26.38 -7.05
N ASP A 15 -21.62 26.74 -8.01
CA ASP A 15 -22.04 27.32 -9.30
C ASP A 15 -22.87 26.31 -10.10
N ALA A 16 -22.46 25.04 -10.18
CA ALA A 16 -23.19 23.97 -10.86
C ALA A 16 -24.56 23.65 -10.20
N LYS A 17 -24.71 23.89 -8.89
CA LYS A 17 -25.99 23.73 -8.17
C LYS A 17 -27.03 24.80 -8.52
N GLN A 18 -26.59 25.99 -8.91
CA GLN A 18 -27.48 27.10 -9.25
C GLN A 18 -28.02 27.00 -10.68
N GLN A 19 -27.46 26.10 -11.49
CA GLN A 19 -27.82 25.93 -12.89
C GLN A 19 -28.93 24.86 -13.08
N PRO A 20 -29.89 25.05 -14.00
CA PRO A 20 -30.95 24.08 -14.27
C PRO A 20 -30.41 22.75 -14.85
N PHE A 21 -31.13 21.67 -14.59
CA PHE A 21 -30.83 20.35 -15.14
C PHE A 21 -30.86 20.37 -16.68
N GLY A 22 -29.87 19.75 -17.33
CA GLY A 22 -29.79 19.68 -18.79
C GLY A 22 -29.27 20.95 -19.50
N ASN A 23 -28.89 22.00 -18.78
CA ASN A 23 -28.25 23.19 -19.37
C ASN A 23 -26.81 22.87 -19.82
N GLU A 24 -26.41 23.31 -21.02
CA GLU A 24 -25.03 23.17 -21.52
C GLU A 24 -23.98 23.81 -20.60
N GLU A 25 -24.29 24.93 -19.97
CA GLU A 25 -23.41 25.59 -19.00
C GLU A 25 -23.23 24.75 -17.73
N ARG A 26 -24.27 24.02 -17.31
CA ARG A 26 -24.19 23.05 -16.21
C ARG A 26 -23.27 21.91 -16.58
N GLN A 27 -23.44 21.36 -17.77
CA GLN A 27 -22.58 20.28 -18.25
C GLN A 27 -21.10 20.70 -18.32
N LYS A 28 -20.81 21.89 -18.85
CA LYS A 28 -19.44 22.43 -18.89
C LYS A 28 -18.85 22.68 -17.49
N THR A 29 -19.69 23.07 -16.54
CA THR A 29 -19.25 23.30 -15.15
C THR A 29 -18.98 21.97 -14.44
N LEU A 30 -19.84 20.96 -14.64
CA LEU A 30 -19.66 19.61 -14.14
C LEU A 30 -18.40 18.93 -14.69
N GLU A 31 -18.12 19.12 -15.98
CA GLU A 31 -16.87 18.64 -16.59
C GLU A 31 -15.63 19.21 -15.89
N LYS A 32 -15.65 20.50 -15.56
CA LYS A 32 -14.57 21.14 -14.79
C LYS A 32 -14.47 20.57 -13.38
N VAL A 33 -15.60 20.37 -12.68
CA VAL A 33 -15.61 19.74 -11.35
C VAL A 33 -14.97 18.35 -11.40
N VAL A 34 -15.41 17.51 -12.34
CA VAL A 34 -14.90 16.16 -12.55
C VAL A 34 -13.40 16.17 -12.85
N ASP A 35 -12.95 17.08 -13.73
CA ASP A 35 -11.52 17.19 -14.05
C ASP A 35 -10.69 17.63 -12.83
N GLU A 36 -11.19 18.54 -11.98
CA GLU A 36 -10.51 18.88 -10.72
C GLU A 36 -10.51 17.72 -9.72
N MET A 37 -11.60 16.96 -9.60
CA MET A 37 -11.67 15.79 -8.73
C MET A 37 -10.64 14.73 -9.16
N LEU A 38 -10.59 14.45 -10.45
CA LEU A 38 -9.65 13.51 -11.04
C LEU A 38 -8.21 14.01 -11.00
N ARG A 39 -7.93 15.32 -10.89
CA ARG A 39 -6.55 15.84 -10.69
C ARG A 39 -5.91 15.38 -9.39
N SER A 40 -6.69 15.05 -8.36
CA SER A 40 -6.13 14.46 -7.13
C SER A 40 -5.56 13.04 -7.35
N ARG A 41 -5.86 12.43 -8.52
CA ARG A 41 -5.40 11.15 -9.07
C ARG A 41 -5.02 10.11 -8.03
N LYS A 42 -5.97 9.26 -7.62
CA LYS A 42 -5.69 8.04 -6.85
C LYS A 42 -5.00 6.96 -7.71
N ILE A 43 -5.30 6.91 -9.02
CA ILE A 43 -4.71 6.03 -10.05
C ILE A 43 -4.65 6.71 -11.42
N CYS A 44 -4.04 6.06 -12.40
CA CYS A 44 -3.84 6.47 -13.79
C CYS A 44 -3.10 7.81 -13.87
N ARG A 45 -1.90 7.86 -13.27
CA ARG A 45 -1.03 9.04 -13.36
C ARG A 45 -0.12 8.92 -14.58
N PRO A 46 -0.13 9.88 -15.52
CA PRO A 46 0.75 9.82 -16.67
C PRO A 46 2.21 9.73 -16.22
N LEU A 47 2.99 8.92 -16.93
CA LEU A 47 4.44 8.98 -16.91
C LEU A 47 4.88 10.41 -17.26
N LYS A 48 5.96 10.89 -16.64
CA LYS A 48 6.43 12.28 -16.82
C LYS A 48 6.57 12.60 -18.31
N GLY A 49 5.79 13.57 -18.79
CA GLY A 49 5.80 14.04 -20.18
C GLY A 49 5.03 13.17 -21.18
N GLN A 50 4.31 12.14 -20.73
CA GLN A 50 3.51 11.26 -21.59
C GLN A 50 2.01 11.37 -21.30
N SER A 51 1.19 11.14 -22.31
CA SER A 51 -0.26 10.99 -22.13
C SER A 51 -0.59 9.60 -21.59
N LEU A 52 -1.78 9.46 -20.97
CA LEU A 52 -2.31 8.13 -20.65
C LEU A 52 -2.56 7.35 -21.95
N SER A 53 -2.23 6.07 -21.93
CA SER A 53 -2.43 5.15 -23.05
C SER A 53 -2.92 3.79 -22.55
N GLY A 54 -3.37 2.95 -23.48
CA GLY A 54 -3.78 1.57 -23.20
C GLY A 54 -4.89 1.47 -22.15
N VAL A 55 -4.81 0.44 -21.32
CA VAL A 55 -5.85 0.13 -20.33
C VAL A 55 -6.01 1.26 -19.30
N CYS A 56 -4.93 1.96 -18.95
CA CYS A 56 -5.01 3.10 -18.03
C CYS A 56 -5.85 4.26 -18.59
N LEU A 57 -5.78 4.52 -19.90
CA LEU A 57 -6.62 5.54 -20.55
C LEU A 57 -8.09 5.12 -20.53
N GLU A 58 -8.38 3.85 -20.82
CA GLU A 58 -9.75 3.32 -20.81
C GLU A 58 -10.38 3.39 -19.42
N ILE A 59 -9.62 3.01 -18.37
CA ILE A 59 -10.06 3.14 -16.98
C ILE A 59 -10.35 4.61 -16.63
N TYR A 60 -9.46 5.52 -17.02
CA TYR A 60 -9.62 6.95 -16.77
C TYR A 60 -10.88 7.53 -17.47
N GLN A 61 -11.09 7.19 -18.74
CA GLN A 61 -12.23 7.67 -19.52
C GLN A 61 -13.55 7.14 -18.97
N GLU A 62 -13.60 5.85 -18.62
CA GLU A 62 -14.79 5.26 -18.02
C GLU A 62 -15.09 5.87 -16.64
N ALA A 63 -14.07 6.05 -15.80
CA ALA A 63 -14.22 6.74 -14.51
C ALA A 63 -14.71 8.18 -14.68
N LYS A 64 -14.17 8.94 -15.65
CA LYS A 64 -14.62 10.29 -15.97
C LYS A 64 -16.10 10.30 -16.38
N LYS A 65 -16.50 9.39 -17.26
CA LYS A 65 -17.88 9.29 -17.75
C LYS A 65 -18.86 8.94 -16.63
N GLN A 66 -18.55 7.93 -15.82
CA GLN A 66 -19.42 7.53 -14.70
C GLN A 66 -19.50 8.61 -13.64
N LEU A 67 -18.37 9.24 -13.30
CA LEU A 67 -18.34 10.32 -12.31
C LEU A 67 -19.17 11.53 -12.77
N LEU A 68 -19.11 11.88 -14.06
CA LEU A 68 -19.94 12.95 -14.61
C LEU A 68 -21.44 12.66 -14.46
N HIS A 69 -21.85 11.41 -14.73
CA HIS A 69 -23.24 10.98 -14.57
C HIS A 69 -23.68 10.98 -13.10
N THR A 70 -22.86 10.45 -12.19
CA THR A 70 -23.18 10.37 -10.76
C THR A 70 -23.23 11.75 -10.11
N ILE A 71 -22.26 12.62 -10.39
CA ILE A 71 -22.22 13.97 -9.82
C ILE A 71 -23.41 14.80 -10.29
N ASP A 72 -23.86 14.65 -11.54
CA ASP A 72 -25.00 15.42 -12.05
C ASP A 72 -26.27 15.23 -11.18
N GLY A 73 -26.44 14.04 -10.60
CA GLY A 73 -27.48 13.74 -9.61
C GLY A 73 -27.10 14.16 -8.18
N ASP A 74 -25.90 13.81 -7.72
CA ASP A 74 -25.49 13.94 -6.32
C ASP A 74 -25.13 15.38 -5.91
N ILE A 75 -24.75 16.24 -6.86
CA ILE A 75 -24.29 17.59 -6.55
C ILE A 75 -25.35 18.44 -5.84
N ASN A 76 -26.63 18.15 -6.10
CA ASN A 76 -27.74 18.85 -5.47
C ASN A 76 -27.90 18.48 -3.99
N SER A 77 -27.56 17.24 -3.62
CA SER A 77 -27.65 16.75 -2.24
C SER A 77 -26.45 17.19 -1.37
N TYR A 78 -25.30 17.51 -1.99
CA TYR A 78 -24.11 17.98 -1.30
C TYR A 78 -24.39 19.19 -0.40
N ASN A 79 -24.01 19.10 0.88
CA ASN A 79 -24.18 20.18 1.85
C ASN A 79 -22.86 20.53 2.57
N PRO A 80 -22.27 21.71 2.29
CA PRO A 80 -20.98 22.10 2.87
C PRO A 80 -21.01 22.31 4.40
N ARG A 81 -22.20 22.41 5.02
CA ARG A 81 -22.34 22.45 6.49
C ARG A 81 -22.29 21.07 7.14
N ARG A 82 -22.57 20.00 6.39
CA ARG A 82 -22.62 18.62 6.90
C ARG A 82 -21.32 17.87 6.63
N GLU A 83 -20.71 18.09 5.48
CA GLU A 83 -19.54 17.36 5.02
C GLU A 83 -18.56 18.28 4.28
N SER A 84 -17.27 18.03 4.47
CA SER A 84 -16.25 18.79 3.75
C SER A 84 -16.23 18.40 2.27
N VAL A 85 -15.92 19.36 1.39
CA VAL A 85 -15.77 19.11 -0.06
C VAL A 85 -14.78 17.99 -0.32
N ARG A 86 -13.67 17.94 0.42
CA ARG A 86 -12.66 16.90 0.26
C ARG A 86 -13.18 15.51 0.60
N GLN A 87 -13.96 15.40 1.68
CA GLN A 87 -14.55 14.12 2.08
C GLN A 87 -15.56 13.65 1.03
N TRP A 88 -16.48 14.52 0.64
CA TRP A 88 -17.47 14.22 -0.40
C TRP A 88 -16.79 13.79 -1.71
N ILE A 89 -15.78 14.54 -2.17
CA ILE A 89 -15.00 14.17 -3.36
C ILE A 89 -14.38 12.77 -3.22
N ASN A 90 -13.79 12.48 -2.07
CA ASN A 90 -13.16 11.18 -1.83
C ASN A 90 -14.17 10.04 -1.86
N GLU A 91 -15.35 10.21 -1.27
CA GLU A 91 -16.44 9.22 -1.26
C GLU A 91 -16.95 8.95 -2.67
N GLN A 92 -17.15 10.01 -3.46
CA GLN A 92 -17.54 9.91 -4.87
C GLN A 92 -16.47 9.16 -5.69
N LEU A 93 -15.20 9.54 -5.55
CA LEU A 93 -14.10 8.84 -6.24
C LEU A 93 -13.97 7.37 -5.82
N ASP A 94 -14.09 7.07 -4.53
CA ASP A 94 -13.98 5.69 -4.03
C ASP A 94 -15.15 4.83 -4.52
N SER A 95 -16.35 5.38 -4.55
CA SER A 95 -17.52 4.70 -5.11
C SER A 95 -17.32 4.37 -6.60
N ILE A 96 -16.93 5.35 -7.40
CA ILE A 96 -16.70 5.17 -8.84
C ILE A 96 -15.57 4.17 -9.10
N PHE A 97 -14.41 4.32 -8.44
CA PHE A 97 -13.29 3.43 -8.70
C PHE A 97 -13.56 1.99 -8.26
N LYS A 98 -14.35 1.75 -7.20
CA LYS A 98 -14.79 0.38 -6.85
C LYS A 98 -15.62 -0.28 -7.94
N GLN A 99 -16.41 0.51 -8.68
CA GLN A 99 -17.24 0.01 -9.78
C GLN A 99 -16.42 -0.20 -11.06
N VAL A 100 -15.61 0.79 -11.44
CA VAL A 100 -14.80 0.78 -12.66
C VAL A 100 -13.70 -0.29 -12.58
N LEU A 101 -13.06 -0.47 -11.43
CA LEU A 101 -11.98 -1.45 -11.22
C LEU A 101 -12.54 -2.86 -10.97
N ASN A 102 -13.24 -3.39 -11.97
CA ASN A 102 -13.73 -4.77 -11.98
C ASN A 102 -12.60 -5.78 -12.27
N ASP A 103 -12.88 -7.07 -12.07
CA ASP A 103 -11.89 -8.15 -12.30
C ASP A 103 -11.35 -8.13 -13.73
N THR A 104 -12.20 -7.83 -14.72
CA THR A 104 -11.80 -7.71 -16.13
C THR A 104 -10.76 -6.62 -16.31
N ARG A 105 -10.97 -5.41 -15.76
CA ARG A 105 -10.00 -4.31 -15.86
C ARG A 105 -8.68 -4.63 -15.17
N LEU A 106 -8.75 -5.22 -13.96
CA LEU A 106 -7.56 -5.64 -13.22
C LEU A 106 -6.80 -6.74 -13.97
N LYS A 107 -7.50 -7.68 -14.60
CA LYS A 107 -6.93 -8.71 -15.47
C LYS A 107 -6.25 -8.09 -16.68
N THR A 108 -6.88 -7.15 -17.37
CA THR A 108 -6.25 -6.53 -18.55
C THR A 108 -4.98 -5.75 -18.17
N LEU A 109 -4.99 -5.01 -17.05
CA LEU A 109 -3.77 -4.37 -16.52
C LEU A 109 -2.67 -5.40 -16.20
N ALA A 110 -3.02 -6.53 -15.59
CA ALA A 110 -2.07 -7.60 -15.29
C ALA A 110 -1.44 -8.18 -16.56
N LEU A 111 -2.25 -8.47 -17.58
CA LEU A 111 -1.78 -9.00 -18.85
C LEU A 111 -0.92 -7.97 -19.61
N GLU A 112 -1.33 -6.70 -19.64
CA GLU A 112 -0.53 -5.63 -20.26
C GLU A 112 0.84 -5.51 -19.57
N ALA A 113 0.89 -5.57 -18.24
CA ALA A 113 2.16 -5.57 -17.49
C ALA A 113 3.08 -6.76 -17.84
N GLN A 114 2.51 -7.95 -18.12
CA GLN A 114 3.27 -9.14 -18.54
C GLN A 114 3.91 -8.97 -19.92
N THR A 115 3.32 -8.16 -20.81
CA THR A 115 3.86 -7.95 -22.19
C THR A 115 5.18 -7.17 -22.22
N HIS A 116 5.50 -6.44 -21.16
CA HIS A 116 6.72 -5.64 -21.09
C HIS A 116 7.85 -6.39 -20.40
N LEU A 117 9.09 -6.16 -20.83
CA LEU A 117 10.27 -6.77 -20.21
C LEU A 117 10.47 -6.31 -18.75
N PRO A 118 11.05 -7.17 -17.88
CA PRO A 118 11.46 -6.79 -16.53
C PRO A 118 12.29 -5.51 -16.51
N ARG A 119 12.11 -4.68 -15.47
CA ARG A 119 12.85 -3.42 -15.22
C ARG A 119 12.63 -2.29 -16.24
N THR A 120 11.72 -2.44 -17.20
CA THR A 120 11.31 -1.30 -18.04
C THR A 120 10.45 -0.31 -17.25
N GLN A 121 10.55 0.98 -17.58
CA GLN A 121 9.77 2.04 -16.93
C GLN A 121 8.26 1.82 -17.13
N GLN A 122 7.84 1.35 -18.32
CA GLN A 122 6.46 1.04 -18.63
C GLN A 122 5.92 -0.09 -17.76
N ARG A 123 6.70 -1.17 -17.56
CA ARG A 123 6.31 -2.28 -16.68
C ARG A 123 6.18 -1.82 -15.24
N GLN A 124 7.14 -1.04 -14.73
CA GLN A 124 7.08 -0.50 -13.37
C GLN A 124 5.84 0.38 -13.17
N TYR A 125 5.53 1.22 -14.15
CA TYR A 125 4.32 2.05 -14.15
C TYR A 125 3.06 1.19 -14.09
N LEU A 126 2.88 0.24 -15.02
CA LEU A 126 1.70 -0.63 -15.06
C LEU A 126 1.56 -1.48 -13.80
N LEU A 127 2.65 -2.01 -13.24
CA LEU A 127 2.62 -2.75 -11.98
C LEU A 127 2.24 -1.87 -10.79
N THR A 128 2.70 -0.62 -10.77
CA THR A 128 2.31 0.35 -9.73
C THR A 128 0.81 0.66 -9.85
N GLU A 129 0.33 0.91 -11.06
CA GLU A 129 -1.10 1.16 -11.32
C GLU A 129 -1.95 -0.07 -10.98
N LEU A 130 -1.48 -1.28 -11.29
CA LEU A 130 -2.16 -2.53 -10.94
C LEU A 130 -2.30 -2.69 -9.42
N VAL A 131 -1.21 -2.52 -8.65
CA VAL A 131 -1.24 -2.66 -7.19
C VAL A 131 -2.16 -1.64 -6.53
N ASN A 132 -2.09 -0.37 -6.97
CA ASN A 132 -2.99 0.68 -6.49
C ASN A 132 -4.45 0.39 -6.86
N SER A 133 -4.69 -0.13 -8.07
CA SER A 133 -6.04 -0.51 -8.53
C SER A 133 -6.59 -1.68 -7.72
N ILE A 134 -5.78 -2.67 -7.35
CA ILE A 134 -6.21 -3.78 -6.48
C ILE A 134 -6.71 -3.24 -5.14
N GLN A 135 -5.97 -2.32 -4.50
CA GLN A 135 -6.38 -1.72 -3.23
C GLN A 135 -7.68 -0.90 -3.36
N LEU A 136 -7.76 -0.02 -4.36
CA LEU A 136 -8.94 0.83 -4.57
C LEU A 136 -10.19 0.05 -4.97
N SER A 137 -10.04 -1.08 -5.64
CA SER A 137 -11.17 -1.91 -6.06
C SER A 137 -12.03 -2.41 -4.88
N GLY A 138 -11.46 -2.48 -3.66
CA GLY A 138 -12.12 -3.06 -2.49
C GLY A 138 -12.43 -4.55 -2.62
N LYS A 139 -11.81 -5.27 -3.58
CA LYS A 139 -12.07 -6.69 -3.87
C LYS A 139 -11.13 -7.65 -3.15
N LEU A 140 -10.22 -7.14 -2.34
CA LEU A 140 -9.36 -7.97 -1.51
C LEU A 140 -10.23 -8.74 -0.52
N PHE A 141 -9.97 -10.05 -0.43
CA PHE A 141 -10.61 -10.91 0.55
C PHE A 141 -10.29 -10.39 1.95
N TYR A 142 -11.30 -10.38 2.82
CA TYR A 142 -11.15 -10.10 4.24
C TYR A 142 -11.51 -11.37 5.01
N PRO A 143 -10.53 -12.10 5.56
CA PRO A 143 -10.78 -13.31 6.33
C PRO A 143 -11.80 -13.06 7.46
N PRO A 144 -12.69 -14.00 7.78
CA PRO A 144 -13.60 -13.84 8.91
C PRO A 144 -12.80 -13.54 10.19
N PRO A 145 -13.19 -12.52 10.98
CA PRO A 145 -12.55 -12.26 12.26
C PRO A 145 -12.71 -13.48 13.18
N ASP A 146 -11.64 -13.85 13.87
CA ASP A 146 -11.64 -14.90 14.86
C ASP A 146 -11.74 -14.31 16.28
N LYS A 147 -11.27 -15.04 17.30
CA LYS A 147 -11.26 -14.58 18.70
C LYS A 147 -10.18 -13.51 18.97
N MET A 148 -9.44 -13.07 17.97
CA MET A 148 -8.35 -12.12 18.12
C MET A 148 -8.86 -10.68 18.34
N PRO A 149 -8.17 -9.87 19.17
CA PRO A 149 -8.42 -8.44 19.25
C PRO A 149 -8.39 -7.76 17.88
N ARG A 150 -9.31 -6.82 17.66
CA ARG A 150 -9.52 -6.18 16.35
C ARG A 150 -8.27 -5.47 15.83
N ASP A 151 -7.54 -4.81 16.71
CA ASP A 151 -6.30 -4.11 16.41
C ASP A 151 -5.19 -5.07 15.96
N ILE A 152 -5.02 -6.20 16.64
CA ILE A 152 -4.06 -7.24 16.24
C ILE A 152 -4.47 -7.87 14.91
N TYR A 153 -5.76 -8.17 14.74
CA TYR A 153 -6.29 -8.69 13.48
C TYR A 153 -5.96 -7.73 12.33
N GLN A 154 -6.21 -6.42 12.51
CA GLN A 154 -5.96 -5.41 11.48
C GLN A 154 -4.48 -5.36 11.10
N LEU A 155 -3.57 -5.43 12.08
CA LEU A 155 -2.12 -5.46 11.82
C LEU A 155 -1.70 -6.69 10.98
N ILE A 156 -2.23 -7.87 11.31
CA ILE A 156 -1.95 -9.10 10.55
C ILE A 156 -2.54 -9.00 9.14
N TYR A 157 -3.74 -8.47 9.02
CA TYR A 157 -4.39 -8.28 7.74
C TYR A 157 -3.61 -7.31 6.85
N ASP A 158 -3.20 -6.16 7.39
CA ASP A 158 -2.42 -5.16 6.66
C ASP A 158 -1.07 -5.73 6.20
N ASP A 159 -0.39 -6.52 7.04
CA ASP A 159 0.85 -7.22 6.65
C ASP A 159 0.60 -8.24 5.52
N ALA A 160 -0.48 -9.04 5.63
CA ALA A 160 -0.85 -10.01 4.61
C ALA A 160 -1.16 -9.33 3.27
N VAL A 161 -1.88 -8.21 3.29
CA VAL A 161 -2.17 -7.38 2.10
C VAL A 161 -0.87 -6.87 1.49
N ASN A 162 0.02 -6.26 2.28
CA ASN A 162 1.29 -5.72 1.77
C ASN A 162 2.18 -6.80 1.15
N ARG A 163 2.35 -7.95 1.81
CA ARG A 163 3.09 -9.11 1.28
C ARG A 163 2.45 -9.65 0.00
N THR A 164 1.12 -9.62 -0.09
CA THR A 164 0.38 -10.05 -1.29
C THR A 164 0.60 -9.10 -2.46
N LEU A 165 0.51 -7.78 -2.24
CA LEU A 165 0.74 -6.79 -3.28
C LEU A 165 2.18 -6.82 -3.79
N LEU A 166 3.16 -7.02 -2.90
CA LEU A 166 4.55 -7.24 -3.29
C LEU A 166 4.71 -8.51 -4.13
N TYR A 167 4.03 -9.60 -3.76
CA TYR A 167 4.02 -10.82 -4.55
C TYR A 167 3.43 -10.59 -5.95
N VAL A 168 2.30 -9.89 -6.06
CA VAL A 168 1.70 -9.53 -7.36
C VAL A 168 2.69 -8.72 -8.19
N PHE A 169 3.34 -7.72 -7.59
CA PHE A 169 4.34 -6.89 -8.27
C PHE A 169 5.53 -7.70 -8.80
N GLN A 170 6.05 -8.64 -8.01
CA GLN A 170 7.25 -9.41 -8.34
C GLN A 170 6.98 -10.64 -9.21
N LYS A 171 5.80 -11.22 -9.09
CA LYS A 171 5.44 -12.54 -9.64
C LYS A 171 4.25 -12.47 -10.58
N ILE A 172 4.02 -11.30 -11.19
CA ILE A 172 2.93 -11.12 -12.16
C ILE A 172 3.00 -12.15 -13.29
N ASP A 173 4.19 -12.53 -13.75
CA ASP A 173 4.37 -13.50 -14.85
C ASP A 173 3.94 -14.93 -14.48
N LEU A 174 3.71 -15.22 -13.19
CA LEU A 174 3.14 -16.49 -12.73
C LEU A 174 1.61 -16.52 -12.82
N TYR A 175 0.96 -15.36 -13.05
CA TYR A 175 -0.47 -15.33 -13.29
C TYR A 175 -0.78 -15.89 -14.67
N ASP A 176 -1.58 -16.96 -14.69
CA ASP A 176 -2.02 -17.63 -15.91
C ASP A 176 -3.54 -17.47 -16.05
N PRO A 177 -4.03 -16.74 -17.07
CA PRO A 177 -5.45 -16.48 -17.26
C PRO A 177 -6.24 -17.73 -17.66
N THR A 178 -5.58 -18.84 -18.03
CA THR A 178 -6.20 -20.11 -18.42
C THR A 178 -6.38 -21.07 -17.24
N ARG A 179 -5.73 -20.80 -16.09
CA ARG A 179 -5.85 -21.64 -14.89
C ARG A 179 -7.10 -21.31 -14.08
N GLY A 180 -7.77 -22.35 -13.57
CA GLY A 180 -8.94 -22.23 -12.71
C GLY A 180 -10.11 -21.50 -13.39
N ASN A 181 -10.74 -20.55 -12.70
CA ASN A 181 -11.82 -19.72 -13.27
C ASN A 181 -11.31 -18.53 -14.09
N GLY A 182 -9.99 -18.40 -14.28
CA GLY A 182 -9.37 -17.34 -15.06
C GLY A 182 -9.54 -15.91 -14.52
N LYS A 183 -10.12 -15.75 -13.32
CA LYS A 183 -10.34 -14.44 -12.67
C LYS A 183 -9.09 -14.00 -11.92
N PHE A 184 -8.67 -12.76 -12.17
CA PHE A 184 -7.43 -12.24 -11.61
C PHE A 184 -7.49 -12.10 -10.09
N MET A 185 -8.59 -11.56 -9.55
CA MET A 185 -8.78 -11.39 -8.11
C MET A 185 -8.90 -12.71 -7.36
N THR A 186 -9.32 -13.81 -8.01
CA THR A 186 -9.26 -15.15 -7.39
C THR A 186 -7.82 -15.54 -7.08
N TRP A 187 -6.90 -15.30 -8.02
CA TRP A 187 -5.48 -15.60 -7.84
C TRP A 187 -4.85 -14.72 -6.75
N VAL A 188 -5.16 -13.43 -6.75
CA VAL A 188 -4.70 -12.49 -5.71
C VAL A 188 -5.23 -12.89 -4.33
N ASN A 189 -6.54 -13.17 -4.21
CA ASN A 189 -7.17 -13.51 -2.94
C ASN A 189 -6.75 -14.89 -2.43
N PHE A 190 -6.49 -15.85 -3.32
CA PHE A 190 -5.89 -17.12 -2.94
C PHE A 190 -4.51 -16.92 -2.29
N ARG A 191 -3.68 -16.06 -2.88
CA ARG A 191 -2.37 -15.74 -2.29
C ARG A 191 -2.52 -15.02 -0.94
N LEU A 192 -3.45 -14.07 -0.85
CA LEU A 192 -3.74 -13.35 0.39
C LEU A 192 -4.15 -14.30 1.52
N ASP A 193 -5.08 -15.22 1.25
CA ASP A 193 -5.53 -16.22 2.23
C ASP A 193 -4.36 -17.10 2.72
N LYS A 194 -3.48 -17.53 1.81
CA LYS A 194 -2.29 -18.32 2.17
C LYS A 194 -1.32 -17.54 3.06
N ILE A 195 -0.99 -16.30 2.69
CA ILE A 195 -0.09 -15.44 3.47
C ILE A 195 -0.71 -15.12 4.83
N PHE A 196 -2.00 -14.81 4.88
CA PHE A 196 -2.69 -14.52 6.14
C PHE A 196 -2.63 -15.72 7.11
N LYS A 197 -2.86 -16.94 6.60
CA LYS A 197 -2.74 -18.18 7.39
C LYS A 197 -1.30 -18.43 7.88
N GLU A 198 -0.30 -18.16 7.04
CA GLU A 198 1.11 -18.26 7.40
C GLU A 198 1.46 -17.31 8.56
N ILE A 199 1.10 -16.02 8.44
CA ILE A 199 1.33 -15.03 9.50
C ILE A 199 0.59 -15.45 10.78
N LYS A 200 -0.66 -15.90 10.67
CA LYS A 200 -1.44 -16.35 11.82
C LYS A 200 -0.79 -17.56 12.50
N LEU A 201 -0.31 -18.54 11.74
CA LEU A 201 0.40 -19.71 12.30
C LEU A 201 1.68 -19.29 13.02
N LEU A 202 2.48 -18.42 12.41
CA LEU A 202 3.71 -17.89 13.02
C LEU A 202 3.44 -17.14 14.33
N ASN A 203 2.31 -16.43 14.43
CA ASN A 203 1.90 -15.75 15.66
C ASN A 203 1.26 -16.68 16.71
N GLN A 204 0.93 -17.92 16.35
CA GLN A 204 0.33 -18.92 17.24
C GLN A 204 1.34 -19.98 17.73
N LEU A 205 2.50 -20.09 17.09
CA LEU A 205 3.56 -20.97 17.55
C LEU A 205 4.05 -20.49 18.93
N PRO A 206 4.25 -21.40 19.90
CA PRO A 206 4.93 -21.07 21.14
C PRO A 206 6.29 -20.47 20.82
N LYS A 207 6.66 -19.36 21.45
CA LYS A 207 8.00 -18.74 21.33
C LYS A 207 9.13 -19.61 21.91
N GLU A 208 8.82 -20.84 22.32
CA GLU A 208 9.75 -21.84 22.82
C GLU A 208 9.54 -23.13 22.02
N THR A 209 10.28 -23.28 20.93
CA THR A 209 10.70 -24.61 20.50
C THR A 209 12.19 -24.64 20.72
N THR A 210 12.60 -25.23 21.85
CA THR A 210 13.97 -25.69 22.07
C THR A 210 14.36 -26.51 20.84
N ILE A 211 15.23 -25.94 20.01
CA ILE A 211 15.87 -26.68 18.93
C ILE A 211 16.77 -27.68 19.64
N ASN A 212 16.38 -28.96 19.64
CA ASN A 212 17.31 -30.02 20.02
C ASN A 212 18.41 -30.08 18.94
N GLU A 213 19.65 -29.81 19.37
CA GLU A 213 20.87 -29.79 18.55
C GLU A 213 21.04 -31.01 17.64
N GLN A 214 20.43 -32.15 17.98
CA GLN A 214 20.56 -33.41 17.24
C GLN A 214 19.84 -33.44 15.88
N THR A 215 18.98 -32.46 15.57
CA THR A 215 18.21 -32.45 14.30
C THR A 215 18.87 -31.60 13.21
N LEU A 216 19.90 -30.82 13.55
CA LEU A 216 20.56 -29.89 12.62
C LEU A 216 21.64 -30.58 11.75
N ASP A 217 22.19 -31.70 12.20
CA ASP A 217 23.29 -32.42 11.54
C ASP A 217 22.89 -33.16 10.26
N SER A 218 21.60 -33.23 9.92
CA SER A 218 21.09 -34.03 8.79
C SER A 218 20.62 -33.22 7.57
N LEU A 219 20.73 -31.89 7.58
CA LEU A 219 20.42 -31.07 6.41
C LEU A 219 21.72 -30.60 5.76
N GLY A 220 22.09 -31.23 4.66
CA GLY A 220 23.25 -30.86 3.85
C GLY A 220 23.27 -29.35 3.60
N GLN A 221 24.36 -28.72 4.02
CA GLN A 221 24.61 -27.29 3.94
C GLN A 221 24.57 -26.82 2.47
N PRO A 222 23.70 -25.89 2.09
CA PRO A 222 23.96 -25.02 0.95
C PRO A 222 24.97 -23.95 1.37
N GLU A 223 25.97 -23.71 0.53
CA GLU A 223 27.02 -22.70 0.66
C GLU A 223 26.54 -21.37 1.30
N PRO A 224 27.34 -20.75 2.20
CA PRO A 224 26.94 -19.55 2.93
C PRO A 224 26.97 -18.32 2.02
N SER A 225 25.87 -18.08 1.31
CA SER A 225 25.58 -16.72 0.85
C SER A 225 25.13 -15.91 2.07
N THR A 226 25.96 -14.99 2.54
CA THR A 226 25.63 -14.08 3.65
C THR A 226 24.33 -13.36 3.29
N SER A 227 23.26 -13.67 4.00
CA SER A 227 21.96 -13.06 3.78
C SER A 227 22.08 -11.54 3.98
N VAL A 228 21.42 -10.75 3.12
CA VAL A 228 21.31 -9.27 3.29
C VAL A 228 20.83 -8.90 4.70
N PHE A 229 20.08 -9.79 5.35
CA PHE A 229 19.65 -9.62 6.73
C PHE A 229 20.81 -9.72 7.75
N GLU A 230 21.77 -10.63 7.53
CA GLU A 230 22.97 -10.77 8.39
C GLU A 230 23.84 -9.50 8.30
N ILE A 231 24.07 -8.99 7.09
CA ILE A 231 24.81 -7.73 6.87
C ILE A 231 24.13 -6.56 7.59
N LEU A 232 22.80 -6.48 7.48
CA LEU A 232 22.01 -5.43 8.15
C LEU A 232 22.05 -5.56 9.67
N ARG A 233 21.94 -6.79 10.18
CA ARG A 233 22.01 -7.09 11.61
C ARG A 233 23.36 -6.64 12.16
N GLU A 234 24.45 -7.05 11.53
CA GLU A 234 25.81 -6.69 11.93
C GLU A 234 26.04 -5.18 11.90
N PHE A 235 25.55 -4.49 10.87
CA PHE A 235 25.67 -3.03 10.78
C PHE A 235 24.99 -2.30 11.94
N ILE A 236 23.79 -2.75 12.32
CA ILE A 236 23.00 -2.14 13.39
C ILE A 236 23.54 -2.56 14.77
N GLU A 237 24.04 -3.79 14.93
CA GLU A 237 24.65 -4.28 16.17
C GLU A 237 25.97 -3.57 16.48
N ASN A 238 26.87 -3.46 15.48
CA ASN A 238 28.18 -2.85 15.67
C ASN A 238 28.09 -1.33 15.84
N ASP A 239 27.08 -0.70 15.23
CA ASP A 239 26.81 0.75 15.28
C ASP A 239 28.09 1.61 15.37
N PRO A 240 29.01 1.50 14.39
CA PRO A 240 30.37 2.03 14.50
C PRO A 240 30.42 3.56 14.68
N GLU A 241 29.35 4.26 14.28
CA GLU A 241 29.21 5.71 14.40
C GLU A 241 28.28 6.14 15.56
N GLY A 242 27.76 5.19 16.34
CA GLY A 242 26.78 5.45 17.41
C GLY A 242 25.44 6.01 16.90
N LEU A 243 25.16 5.89 15.60
CA LEU A 243 24.04 6.51 14.92
C LEU A 243 22.69 5.94 15.37
N PHE A 244 22.66 4.64 15.65
CA PHE A 244 21.45 3.91 16.01
C PHE A 244 21.20 3.92 17.52
N LYS A 245 22.26 3.92 18.31
CA LYS A 245 22.21 3.98 19.77
C LYS A 245 21.94 5.39 20.29
N ASN A 246 22.45 6.43 19.61
CA ASN A 246 22.24 7.82 20.02
C ASN A 246 20.83 8.34 19.70
N GLU A 247 20.13 7.72 18.75
CA GLU A 247 18.73 8.04 18.52
C GLU A 247 17.85 7.27 19.51
N ALA A 248 17.44 7.95 20.57
CA ALA A 248 16.55 7.42 21.59
C ALA A 248 15.29 8.25 21.76
N ILE A 249 14.25 7.62 22.30
CA ILE A 249 13.06 8.35 22.75
C ILE A 249 13.48 9.27 23.91
N ARG A 250 13.17 10.57 23.81
CA ARG A 250 13.70 11.63 24.70
C ARG A 250 13.53 11.33 26.20
N THR A 251 12.46 10.64 26.58
CA THR A 251 12.15 10.28 27.98
C THR A 251 12.66 8.88 28.37
N HIS A 252 13.15 8.07 27.43
CA HIS A 252 13.62 6.70 27.64
C HIS A 252 14.89 6.41 26.83
N PRO A 253 16.09 6.73 27.37
CA PRO A 253 17.38 6.54 26.67
C PRO A 253 17.69 5.08 26.28
N THR A 254 17.12 4.12 27.01
CA THR A 254 17.22 2.68 26.72
C THR A 254 16.35 2.25 25.54
N ALA A 255 15.33 3.05 25.18
CA ALA A 255 14.48 2.84 24.01
C ALA A 255 15.08 3.54 22.78
N ASN A 256 16.28 3.13 22.40
CA ASN A 256 16.95 3.59 21.18
C ASN A 256 16.64 2.70 19.97
N PHE A 257 16.94 3.22 18.77
CA PHE A 257 16.62 2.52 17.53
C PHE A 257 17.30 1.17 17.43
N GLN A 258 18.57 1.05 17.84
CA GLN A 258 19.31 -0.22 17.87
C GLN A 258 18.59 -1.24 18.76
N ALA A 259 18.32 -0.91 20.02
CA ALA A 259 17.68 -1.79 20.98
C ALA A 259 16.30 -2.27 20.49
N ILE A 260 15.50 -1.36 19.92
CA ILE A 260 14.19 -1.68 19.38
C ILE A 260 14.30 -2.56 18.13
N PHE A 261 15.26 -2.28 17.24
CA PHE A 261 15.49 -3.08 16.03
C PHE A 261 15.90 -4.51 16.39
N LEU A 262 16.87 -4.69 17.29
CA LEU A 262 17.33 -6.01 17.72
C LEU A 262 16.21 -6.79 18.41
N ALA A 263 15.51 -6.15 19.35
CA ALA A 263 14.34 -6.73 19.99
C ALA A 263 13.29 -7.18 18.96
N LYS A 264 13.00 -6.34 17.96
CA LYS A 264 11.89 -6.57 17.02
C LYS A 264 12.22 -7.52 15.87
N ARG A 265 13.43 -7.44 15.34
CA ARG A 265 13.83 -8.11 14.08
C ARG A 265 14.77 -9.27 14.30
N VAL A 266 15.60 -9.23 15.33
CA VAL A 266 16.53 -10.32 15.67
C VAL A 266 15.88 -11.26 16.71
N ASN A 267 15.37 -10.70 17.80
CA ASN A 267 14.81 -11.48 18.91
C ASN A 267 13.32 -11.81 18.75
N GLY A 268 12.67 -11.35 17.67
CA GLY A 268 11.27 -11.66 17.36
C GLY A 268 10.25 -11.15 18.39
N GLN A 269 10.60 -10.16 19.22
CA GLN A 269 9.70 -9.66 20.27
C GLN A 269 8.47 -8.94 19.68
N SER A 270 7.34 -9.08 20.37
CA SER A 270 6.11 -8.37 20.02
C SER A 270 6.25 -6.89 20.40
N TRP A 271 5.47 -6.01 19.77
CA TRP A 271 5.49 -4.59 20.17
C TRP A 271 5.03 -4.39 21.61
N HIS A 272 4.15 -5.27 22.10
CA HIS A 272 3.70 -5.30 23.49
C HIS A 272 4.87 -5.62 24.44
N GLU A 273 5.60 -6.71 24.19
CA GLU A 273 6.77 -7.09 24.99
C GLU A 273 7.82 -5.98 25.02
N ILE A 274 8.10 -5.37 23.87
CA ILE A 274 9.07 -4.27 23.79
C ILE A 274 8.58 -3.04 24.55
N SER A 275 7.27 -2.73 24.45
CA SER A 275 6.63 -1.63 25.17
C SER A 275 6.69 -1.83 26.68
N GLU A 276 6.41 -3.04 27.17
CA GLU A 276 6.51 -3.38 28.60
C GLU A 276 7.96 -3.35 29.08
N ASN A 277 8.87 -3.98 28.35
CA ASN A 277 10.29 -4.06 28.71
C ASN A 277 10.97 -2.68 28.76
N LEU A 278 10.58 -1.77 27.86
CA LEU A 278 11.17 -0.43 27.78
C LEU A 278 10.36 0.64 28.51
N GLY A 279 9.18 0.29 29.04
CA GLY A 279 8.28 1.23 29.70
C GLY A 279 7.78 2.35 28.79
N VAL A 280 7.68 2.10 27.47
CA VAL A 280 7.28 3.08 26.46
C VAL A 280 5.98 2.65 25.83
N PRO A 281 4.93 3.50 25.78
CA PRO A 281 3.67 3.14 25.12
C PRO A 281 3.88 2.65 23.68
N MET A 282 3.24 1.54 23.32
CA MET A 282 3.34 0.90 21.98
C MET A 282 3.17 1.88 20.81
N THR A 283 2.24 2.84 20.91
CA THR A 283 1.98 3.86 19.89
C THR A 283 3.17 4.80 19.70
N THR A 284 3.84 5.17 20.79
CA THR A 284 5.04 6.02 20.79
C THR A 284 6.23 5.24 20.24
N LEU A 285 6.36 3.98 20.66
CA LEU A 285 7.46 3.11 20.29
C LEU A 285 7.43 2.73 18.79
N SER A 286 6.27 2.32 18.29
CA SER A 286 6.06 2.03 16.86
C SER A 286 6.25 3.27 15.97
N SER A 287 5.71 4.42 16.38
CA SER A 287 5.88 5.68 15.62
C SER A 287 7.32 6.16 15.62
N PHE A 288 8.04 6.00 16.73
CA PHE A 288 9.48 6.29 16.80
C PHE A 288 10.28 5.38 15.87
N TYR A 289 10.03 4.07 15.93
CA TYR A 289 10.72 3.09 15.10
C TYR A 289 10.53 3.37 13.60
N TRP A 290 9.30 3.64 13.15
CA TRP A 290 9.03 3.96 11.75
C TRP A 290 9.74 5.24 11.29
N ARG A 291 9.77 6.29 12.12
CA ARG A 291 10.50 7.52 11.80
C ARG A 291 12.00 7.25 11.65
N CYS A 292 12.57 6.43 12.53
CA CYS A 292 13.98 6.05 12.46
C CYS A 292 14.29 5.23 11.20
N ILE A 293 13.43 4.26 10.86
CA ILE A 293 13.56 3.48 9.61
C ILE A 293 13.59 4.40 8.40
N GLN A 294 12.66 5.36 8.28
CA GLN A 294 12.64 6.29 7.15
C GLN A 294 13.89 7.16 7.09
N ARG A 295 14.37 7.62 8.25
CA ARG A 295 15.56 8.47 8.36
C ARG A 295 16.85 7.72 8.03
N PHE A 296 16.98 6.47 8.47
CA PHE A 296 18.19 5.67 8.31
C PHE A 296 18.21 4.83 7.03
N ALA A 297 17.06 4.69 6.34
CA ALA A 297 16.96 3.90 5.12
C ALA A 297 18.00 4.25 4.04
N PRO A 298 18.37 5.52 3.77
CA PRO A 298 19.43 5.84 2.81
C PRO A 298 20.79 5.25 3.21
N LYS A 299 21.16 5.37 4.48
CA LYS A 299 22.45 4.92 5.00
C LYS A 299 22.53 3.38 5.09
N ILE A 300 21.43 2.76 5.51
CA ILE A 300 21.27 1.29 5.47
C ILE A 300 21.41 0.75 4.05
N ARG A 301 20.78 1.40 3.06
CA ARG A 301 20.89 0.98 1.64
C ARG A 301 22.31 1.10 1.11
N GLN A 302 23.01 2.18 1.45
CA GLN A 302 24.40 2.38 1.05
C GLN A 302 25.30 1.29 1.63
N TYR A 303 25.19 1.02 2.94
CA TYR A 303 26.01 -0.01 3.60
C TYR A 303 25.76 -1.42 3.02
N VAL A 304 24.49 -1.77 2.78
CA VAL A 304 24.13 -3.04 2.16
C VAL A 304 24.68 -3.16 0.73
N GLN A 305 24.80 -2.06 -0.01
CA GLN A 305 25.39 -2.06 -1.36
C GLN A 305 26.93 -2.15 -1.37
N GLU A 306 27.58 -1.71 -0.30
CA GLU A 306 29.04 -1.78 -0.15
C GLU A 306 29.49 -3.16 0.36
N CYS A 307 28.62 -3.89 1.07
CA CYS A 307 28.93 -5.18 1.69
C CYS A 307 28.29 -6.42 1.02
N ALA A 308 27.36 -6.26 0.07
CA ALA A 308 26.70 -7.35 -0.68
C ALA A 308 27.19 -7.42 -2.13
#